data_AF-A0A8T8D862-F1
#
_entry.id   AF-A0A8T8D862-F1
#
_cell.length_a   1.000
_cell.length_b   1.000
_cell.length_c   1.000
_cell.angle_alpha   90.00
_cell.angle_beta   90.00
_cell.angle_gamma   90.00
#
_symmetry.space_group_name_H-M   'P 1'
#
loop_
_entity.id
_entity.type
_entity.pdbx_description
1 polymer ?
#
loop_
_entity_poly.entity_id
_entity_poly.type
_entity_poly.pdbx_seq_one_letter_code
_entity_poly.pdbx_strand_id
1 'polypeptide(L)'
;MTRGLEPQGDRLVVATAEQHLRAVATLIRHHGRAILGQFDITPPQFDALLVLMRHPDLTMGELCQHLYLASSTVTDLVDRLERQQLVQRVRDPGDRRVIRLRLLPRARELLDAVLEARRAYLARVLAHLDPVDRRALLRSLERLVDAIQRESNGQLPALAGSPGSPGPRPDGWSGAADPAGEGEAAPEAPEQDPAPGGKGRGGREGRSGPVRLAIIGGTGVYDPEILDDVREETVVTPYGRATVRIGKFRGLEVVFLARHGAGHTVPPHKINYRANIYALAALGVRRVIATAAVGSLRQAFGPGHFVLVDQFLDFTRNRVSTFFEGGEAGVVHIDVTEPYCPEIRSHLEAAGKALGLPVTNGGVYVCTEGPRFETPAEIRMFERLGGDLVGMTSVPEVVLAREAGLCYATIAMVTNYAAGISGQPLTHEEVLEIMAANGTNLRRLILEALPRLAAEPTCPCAARPAPLKVAAATGGEEEPRP
;
A
#
# COMPACT_ATOMS: atom_id res chain seq x y z
N MET A 1 34.20 36.38 -12.60
CA MET A 1 34.15 36.30 -11.12
C MET A 1 32.80 35.74 -10.71
N THR A 2 32.71 34.42 -10.74
CA THR A 2 31.56 33.62 -10.31
C THR A 2 31.62 33.53 -8.78
N ARG A 3 30.82 34.35 -8.08
CA ARG A 3 30.61 34.15 -6.64
C ARG A 3 29.76 32.90 -6.46
N GLY A 4 30.42 31.79 -6.10
CA GLY A 4 29.76 30.67 -5.45
C GLY A 4 29.16 31.15 -4.13
N LEU A 5 27.85 30.98 -3.99
CA LEU A 5 27.10 31.09 -2.75
C LEU A 5 26.62 29.68 -2.37
N GLU A 6 26.39 29.48 -1.08
CA GLU A 6 26.66 28.25 -0.34
C GLU A 6 25.64 27.09 -0.56
N PRO A 7 26.08 25.82 -0.60
CA PRO A 7 25.20 24.65 -0.79
C PRO A 7 24.21 24.37 0.35
N GLN A 8 24.30 25.09 1.48
CA GLN A 8 23.37 24.97 2.61
C GLN A 8 22.15 25.91 2.48
N GLY A 9 22.33 27.09 1.88
CA GLY A 9 21.24 28.07 1.66
C GLY A 9 20.19 27.54 0.68
N ASP A 10 20.64 26.94 -0.43
CA ASP A 10 19.75 26.37 -1.43
C ASP A 10 18.95 25.16 -0.91
N ARG A 11 19.56 24.34 -0.04
CA ARG A 11 18.83 23.21 0.59
C ARG A 11 17.73 23.67 1.53
N LEU A 12 17.98 24.70 2.33
CA LEU A 12 16.97 25.26 3.22
C LEU A 12 15.84 25.90 2.41
N VAL A 13 16.16 26.67 1.37
CA VAL A 13 15.17 27.29 0.48
C VAL A 13 14.30 26.23 -0.19
N VAL A 14 14.88 25.15 -0.71
CA VAL A 14 14.13 24.04 -1.33
C VAL A 14 13.23 23.33 -0.31
N ALA A 15 13.74 23.03 0.89
CA ALA A 15 12.95 22.39 1.94
C ALA A 15 11.77 23.28 2.39
N THR A 16 12.02 24.58 2.59
CA THR A 16 10.99 25.55 2.95
C THR A 16 9.96 25.73 1.83
N ALA A 17 10.40 25.79 0.56
CA ALA A 17 9.51 25.87 -0.59
C ALA A 17 8.62 24.62 -0.71
N GLU A 18 9.19 23.42 -0.55
CA GLU A 18 8.46 22.16 -0.53
C GLU A 18 7.38 22.16 0.56
N GLN A 19 7.75 22.51 1.79
CA GLN A 19 6.83 22.58 2.92
C GLN A 19 5.67 23.55 2.65
N HIS A 20 5.96 24.75 2.12
CA HIS A 20 4.92 25.73 1.80
C HIS A 20 4.04 25.29 0.65
N LEU A 21 4.60 24.70 -0.42
CA LEU A 21 3.82 24.18 -1.54
C LEU A 21 2.87 23.09 -1.07
N ARG A 22 3.33 22.17 -0.21
CA ARG A 22 2.49 21.12 0.39
C ARG A 22 1.38 21.71 1.26
N ALA A 23 1.70 22.70 2.10
CA ALA A 23 0.74 23.37 2.97
C ALA A 23 -0.34 24.11 2.16
N VAL A 24 0.07 24.91 1.17
CA VAL A 24 -0.84 25.64 0.27
C VAL A 24 -1.72 24.67 -0.51
N ALA A 25 -1.13 23.60 -1.08
CA ALA A 25 -1.90 22.59 -1.82
C ALA A 25 -2.96 21.92 -0.93
N THR A 26 -2.60 21.62 0.33
CA THR A 26 -3.52 21.04 1.31
C THR A 26 -4.67 21.98 1.66
N LEU A 27 -4.36 23.25 1.94
CA LEU A 27 -5.37 24.26 2.28
C LEU A 27 -6.31 24.55 1.10
N ILE A 28 -5.77 24.69 -0.11
CA ILE A 28 -6.56 24.89 -1.33
C ILE A 28 -7.48 23.69 -1.59
N ARG A 29 -6.99 22.44 -1.42
CA ARG A 29 -7.83 21.25 -1.54
C ARG A 29 -8.94 21.22 -0.49
N HIS A 30 -8.62 21.52 0.77
CA HIS A 30 -9.60 21.55 1.86
C HIS A 30 -10.73 22.54 1.58
N HIS A 31 -10.41 23.79 1.27
CA HIS A 31 -11.41 24.80 0.95
C HIS A 31 -12.12 24.50 -0.38
N GLY A 32 -11.42 23.90 -1.35
CA GLY A 32 -12.01 23.40 -2.57
C GLY A 32 -13.13 22.39 -2.31
N ARG A 33 -12.91 21.42 -1.41
CA ARG A 33 -13.93 20.44 -0.99
C ARG A 33 -15.12 21.12 -0.32
N ALA A 34 -14.88 22.09 0.55
CA ALA A 34 -15.94 22.86 1.20
C ALA A 34 -16.81 23.66 0.20
N ILE A 35 -16.19 24.23 -0.84
CA ILE A 35 -16.89 24.91 -1.93
C ILE A 35 -17.74 23.91 -2.72
N LEU A 36 -17.17 22.75 -3.07
CA LEU A 36 -17.89 21.71 -3.80
C LEU A 36 -19.13 21.21 -3.06
N GLY A 37 -19.13 21.20 -1.72
CA GLY A 37 -20.31 20.83 -0.93
C GLY A 37 -21.54 21.73 -1.13
N GLN A 38 -21.40 22.89 -1.78
CA GLN A 38 -22.50 23.76 -2.19
C GLN A 38 -23.13 23.34 -3.53
N PHE A 39 -22.50 22.38 -4.22
CA PHE A 39 -22.89 21.90 -5.53
C PHE A 39 -23.16 20.39 -5.43
N ASP A 40 -24.06 19.87 -6.27
CA ASP A 40 -24.38 18.43 -6.30
C ASP A 40 -23.31 17.63 -7.07
N ILE A 41 -22.05 17.77 -6.66
CA ILE A 41 -20.89 17.16 -7.30
C ILE A 41 -19.80 16.83 -6.29
N THR A 42 -19.19 15.64 -6.46
CA THR A 42 -18.06 15.20 -5.66
C THR A 42 -16.72 15.68 -6.24
N PRO A 43 -15.63 15.73 -5.44
CA PRO A 43 -14.30 16.12 -5.96
C PRO A 43 -13.83 15.28 -7.17
N PRO A 44 -13.93 13.93 -7.16
CA PRO A 44 -13.53 13.13 -8.32
C PRO A 44 -14.39 13.41 -9.57
N GLN A 45 -15.68 13.71 -9.39
CA GLN A 45 -16.55 14.10 -10.50
C GLN A 45 -16.13 15.45 -11.06
N PHE A 46 -15.84 16.43 -10.20
CA PHE A 46 -15.36 17.74 -10.61
C PHE A 46 -14.04 17.65 -11.38
N ASP A 47 -13.09 16.84 -10.91
CA ASP A 47 -11.81 16.63 -11.57
C ASP A 47 -11.98 15.96 -12.94
N ALA A 48 -12.85 14.95 -13.06
CA ALA A 48 -13.19 14.34 -14.35
C ALA A 48 -13.81 15.34 -15.33
N LEU A 49 -14.74 16.19 -14.86
CA LEU A 49 -15.34 17.23 -15.70
C LEU A 49 -14.29 18.28 -16.13
N LEU A 50 -13.36 18.66 -15.26
CA LEU A 50 -12.26 19.57 -15.61
C LEU A 50 -11.33 18.97 -16.66
N VAL A 51 -11.00 17.68 -16.56
CA VAL A 51 -10.19 16.98 -17.56
C VAL A 51 -10.93 16.96 -18.90
N LEU A 52 -12.20 16.57 -18.92
CA LEU A 52 -13.02 16.55 -20.14
C LEU A 52 -13.25 17.94 -20.75
N MET A 53 -13.19 19.00 -19.94
CA MET A 53 -13.27 20.38 -20.41
C MET A 53 -11.98 20.81 -21.12
N ARG A 54 -10.82 20.39 -20.61
CA ARG A 54 -9.50 20.70 -21.21
C ARG A 54 -9.18 19.82 -22.41
N HIS A 55 -9.64 18.58 -22.37
CA HIS A 55 -9.43 17.56 -23.39
C HIS A 55 -10.81 17.03 -23.82
N PRO A 56 -11.45 17.66 -24.82
CA PRO A 56 -12.74 17.20 -25.30
C PRO A 56 -12.62 15.84 -25.99
N ASP A 57 -13.72 15.08 -25.98
CA ASP A 57 -13.88 13.84 -26.74
C ASP A 57 -12.92 12.69 -26.34
N LEU A 58 -12.46 12.63 -25.09
CA LEU A 58 -11.68 11.51 -24.56
C LEU A 58 -12.47 10.19 -24.52
N THR A 59 -11.78 9.08 -24.71
CA THR A 59 -12.28 7.74 -24.38
C THR A 59 -12.22 7.48 -22.88
N MET A 60 -12.89 6.41 -22.42
CA MET A 60 -12.81 5.96 -21.03
C MET A 60 -11.34 5.67 -20.61
N GLY A 61 -10.56 5.02 -21.49
CA GLY A 61 -9.17 4.65 -21.21
C GLY A 61 -8.25 5.87 -21.08
N GLU A 62 -8.42 6.87 -21.96
CA GLU A 62 -7.65 8.12 -21.86
C GLU A 62 -8.04 8.91 -20.62
N LEU A 63 -9.33 8.95 -20.25
CA LEU A 63 -9.76 9.57 -19.00
C LEU A 63 -9.14 8.88 -17.77
N CYS A 64 -8.97 7.55 -17.79
CA CYS A 64 -8.26 6.82 -16.73
C CYS A 64 -6.81 7.28 -16.59
N GLN A 65 -6.11 7.44 -17.71
CA GLN A 65 -4.71 7.90 -17.72
C GLN A 65 -4.59 9.32 -17.17
N HIS A 66 -5.49 10.22 -17.56
CA HIS A 66 -5.48 11.60 -17.07
C HIS A 66 -5.82 11.73 -15.59
N LEU A 67 -6.71 10.88 -15.08
CA LEU A 67 -7.09 10.87 -13.66
C LEU A 67 -6.18 10.00 -12.79
N TYR A 68 -5.31 9.19 -13.39
CA TYR A 68 -4.51 8.17 -12.70
C TYR A 68 -5.39 7.21 -11.86
N LEU A 69 -6.56 6.86 -12.39
CA LEU A 69 -7.54 5.98 -11.74
C LEU A 69 -7.74 4.68 -12.52
N ALA A 70 -8.12 3.62 -11.80
CA ALA A 70 -8.45 2.33 -12.41
C ALA A 70 -9.72 2.41 -13.28
N SER A 71 -9.80 1.59 -14.33
CA SER A 71 -10.90 1.59 -15.29
C SER A 71 -12.28 1.37 -14.66
N SER A 72 -12.38 0.55 -13.62
CA SER A 72 -13.64 0.33 -12.87
C SER A 72 -14.09 1.61 -12.17
N THR A 73 -13.18 2.31 -11.49
CA THR A 73 -13.46 3.55 -10.78
C THR A 73 -13.93 4.65 -11.74
N VAL A 74 -13.28 4.80 -12.89
CA VAL A 74 -13.69 5.76 -13.91
C VAL A 74 -15.03 5.37 -14.54
N THR A 75 -15.31 4.08 -14.69
CA THR A 75 -16.62 3.59 -15.15
C THR A 75 -17.73 4.02 -14.21
N ASP A 76 -17.61 3.72 -12.91
CA ASP A 76 -18.60 4.12 -11.89
C ASP A 76 -18.74 5.64 -11.78
N LEU A 77 -17.64 6.36 -11.99
CA LEU A 77 -17.61 7.82 -11.99
C LEU A 77 -18.41 8.38 -13.17
N VAL A 78 -18.13 7.90 -14.38
CA VAL A 78 -18.83 8.34 -15.60
C VAL A 78 -20.29 7.93 -15.56
N ASP A 79 -20.63 6.75 -15.04
CA ASP A 79 -22.03 6.31 -14.88
C ASP A 79 -22.83 7.27 -13.97
N ARG A 80 -22.20 7.80 -12.91
CA ARG A 80 -22.81 8.84 -12.07
C ARG A 80 -22.95 10.17 -12.82
N LEU A 81 -21.94 10.59 -13.57
CA LEU A 81 -21.99 11.81 -14.37
C LEU A 81 -23.05 11.74 -15.49
N GLU A 82 -23.23 10.59 -16.13
CA GLU A 82 -24.30 10.37 -17.11
C GLU A 82 -25.69 10.39 -16.45
N ARG A 83 -25.87 9.74 -15.30
CA ARG A 83 -27.12 9.82 -14.52
C ARG A 83 -27.48 11.26 -14.12
N GLN A 84 -26.48 12.08 -13.81
CA GLN A 84 -26.66 13.51 -13.53
C GLN A 84 -26.80 14.37 -14.80
N GLN A 85 -26.79 13.77 -15.99
CA GLN A 85 -26.86 14.47 -17.28
C GLN A 85 -25.75 15.52 -17.46
N LEU A 86 -24.54 15.19 -16.98
CA LEU A 86 -23.35 16.03 -17.11
C LEU A 86 -22.43 15.55 -18.25
N VAL A 87 -22.39 14.24 -18.48
CA VAL A 87 -21.59 13.60 -19.53
C VAL A 87 -22.50 12.71 -20.39
N GLN A 88 -22.09 12.46 -21.63
CA GLN A 88 -22.69 11.46 -22.51
C GLN A 88 -21.61 10.67 -23.25
N ARG A 89 -21.78 9.35 -23.33
CA ARG A 89 -21.03 8.46 -24.23
C ARG A 89 -21.58 8.53 -25.66
N VAL A 90 -20.73 8.93 -26.60
CA VAL A 90 -21.05 9.04 -28.02
C VAL A 90 -20.12 8.12 -28.81
N ARG A 91 -20.67 7.30 -29.71
CA ARG A 91 -19.85 6.48 -30.62
C ARG A 91 -19.13 7.39 -31.61
N ASP A 92 -17.85 7.12 -31.83
CA ASP A 92 -17.05 7.88 -32.79
C ASP A 92 -17.64 7.72 -34.22
N PRO A 93 -17.81 8.81 -34.99
CA PRO A 93 -18.35 8.76 -36.34
C PRO A 93 -17.48 7.98 -37.33
N GLY A 94 -16.15 7.98 -37.14
CA GLY A 94 -15.16 7.34 -38.00
C GLY A 94 -14.87 5.88 -37.60
N ASP A 95 -15.01 5.53 -36.31
CA ASP A 95 -14.93 4.15 -35.84
C ASP A 95 -15.97 3.85 -34.75
N ARG A 96 -17.04 3.14 -35.13
CA ARG A 96 -18.14 2.79 -34.21
C ARG A 96 -17.71 1.93 -33.02
N ARG A 97 -16.50 1.37 -33.03
CA ARG A 97 -15.91 0.63 -31.89
C ARG A 97 -15.37 1.54 -30.80
N VAL A 98 -15.12 2.82 -31.12
CA VAL A 98 -14.61 3.81 -30.18
C VAL A 98 -15.79 4.57 -29.54
N ILE A 99 -15.77 4.66 -28.22
CA ILE A 99 -16.76 5.41 -27.43
C ILE A 99 -16.05 6.60 -26.78
N ARG A 100 -16.54 7.80 -27.05
CA ARG A 100 -15.99 9.06 -26.53
C ARG A 100 -16.95 9.71 -25.55
N LEU A 101 -16.39 10.47 -24.62
CA LEU A 101 -17.10 11.18 -23.59
C LEU A 101 -17.27 12.64 -24.00
N ARG A 102 -18.54 13.10 -24.00
CA ARG A 102 -18.90 14.47 -24.33
C ARG A 102 -19.51 15.15 -23.11
N LEU A 103 -19.03 16.36 -22.82
CA LEU A 103 -19.65 17.24 -21.83
C LEU A 103 -20.98 17.78 -22.35
N LEU A 104 -22.01 17.73 -21.51
CA LEU A 104 -23.31 18.33 -21.78
C LEU A 104 -23.34 19.80 -21.31
N PRO A 105 -24.26 20.65 -21.82
CA PRO A 105 -24.36 22.06 -21.43
C PRO A 105 -24.44 22.28 -19.92
N ARG A 106 -25.23 21.45 -19.22
CA ARG A 106 -25.37 21.46 -17.76
C ARG A 106 -24.04 21.28 -17.03
N ALA A 107 -23.12 20.47 -17.57
CA ALA A 107 -21.79 20.30 -16.97
C ALA A 107 -20.94 21.56 -17.09
N ARG A 108 -21.06 22.30 -18.20
CA ARG A 108 -20.35 23.57 -18.37
C ARG A 108 -20.86 24.62 -17.40
N GLU A 109 -22.19 24.76 -17.27
CA GLU A 109 -22.81 25.66 -16.29
C GLU A 109 -22.38 25.34 -14.86
N LEU A 110 -22.36 24.05 -14.50
CA LEU A 110 -21.90 23.59 -13.20
C LEU A 110 -20.40 23.90 -12.98
N LEU A 111 -19.55 23.59 -13.95
CA LEU A 111 -18.12 23.88 -13.90
C LEU A 111 -17.87 25.38 -13.73
N ASP A 112 -18.57 26.22 -14.50
CA ASP A 112 -18.44 27.67 -14.44
C ASP A 112 -18.83 28.20 -13.06
N ALA A 113 -19.96 27.73 -12.51
CA ALA A 113 -20.40 28.13 -11.18
C ALA A 113 -19.41 27.71 -10.08
N VAL A 114 -18.89 26.49 -10.15
CA VAL A 114 -17.88 26.00 -9.20
C VAL A 114 -16.58 26.79 -9.33
N LEU A 115 -16.09 27.00 -10.55
CA LEU A 115 -14.85 27.73 -10.81
C LEU A 115 -14.98 29.19 -10.36
N GLU A 116 -16.16 29.80 -10.51
CA GLU A 116 -16.42 31.15 -10.03
C GLU A 116 -16.38 31.23 -8.51
N ALA A 117 -17.02 30.29 -7.81
CA ALA A 117 -16.93 30.20 -6.35
C ALA A 117 -15.48 30.02 -5.86
N ARG A 118 -14.69 29.20 -6.56
CA ARG A 118 -13.25 29.02 -6.29
C ARG A 118 -12.45 30.30 -6.54
N ARG A 119 -12.71 31.03 -7.63
CA ARG A 119 -12.09 32.34 -7.93
C ARG A 119 -12.44 33.36 -6.87
N ALA A 120 -13.70 33.45 -6.44
CA ALA A 120 -14.15 34.38 -5.40
C ALA A 120 -13.48 34.08 -4.04
N TYR A 121 -13.33 32.81 -3.68
CA TYR A 121 -12.54 32.43 -2.50
C TYR A 121 -11.08 32.89 -2.63
N LEU A 122 -10.41 32.56 -3.73
CA LEU A 122 -9.00 32.93 -3.91
C LEU A 122 -8.80 34.45 -3.97
N ALA A 123 -9.73 35.20 -4.56
CA ALA A 123 -9.72 36.65 -4.56
C ALA A 123 -9.74 37.23 -3.14
N ARG A 124 -10.55 36.68 -2.23
CA ARG A 124 -10.58 37.08 -0.81
C ARG A 124 -9.26 36.76 -0.11
N VAL A 125 -8.66 35.59 -0.37
CA VAL A 125 -7.37 35.22 0.22
C VAL A 125 -6.29 36.21 -0.24
N LEU A 126 -6.19 36.42 -1.56
CA LEU A 126 -5.19 37.32 -2.15
C LEU A 126 -5.40 38.79 -1.78
N ALA A 127 -6.60 39.20 -1.37
CA ALA A 127 -6.89 40.55 -0.88
C ALA A 127 -6.06 40.94 0.34
N HIS A 128 -5.55 39.97 1.11
CA HIS A 128 -4.69 40.20 2.27
C HIS A 128 -3.22 40.44 1.90
N LEU A 129 -2.85 40.24 0.64
CA LEU A 129 -1.54 40.58 0.10
C LEU A 129 -1.59 41.92 -0.59
N ASP A 130 -0.54 42.72 -0.38
CA ASP A 130 -0.41 43.97 -1.09
C ASP A 130 -0.27 43.75 -2.62
N PRO A 131 -0.54 44.77 -3.46
CA PRO A 131 -0.49 44.62 -4.90
C PRO A 131 0.89 44.27 -5.47
N VAL A 132 1.99 44.56 -4.76
CA VAL A 132 3.36 44.23 -5.18
C VAL A 132 3.61 42.74 -4.93
N ASP A 133 3.31 42.26 -3.73
CA ASP A 133 3.44 40.86 -3.33
C ASP A 133 2.54 39.95 -4.15
N ARG A 134 1.30 40.37 -4.44
CA ARG A 134 0.40 39.62 -5.31
C ARG A 134 0.98 39.40 -6.71
N ARG A 135 1.59 40.45 -7.29
CA ARG A 135 2.24 40.35 -8.60
C ARG A 135 3.50 39.49 -8.54
N ALA A 136 4.27 39.57 -7.45
CA ALA A 136 5.44 38.72 -7.24
C ALA A 136 5.08 37.24 -7.10
N LEU A 137 4.04 36.93 -6.34
CA LEU A 137 3.50 35.58 -6.19
C LEU A 137 3.06 35.01 -7.54
N LEU A 138 2.25 35.75 -8.30
CA LEU A 138 1.76 35.28 -9.61
C LEU A 138 2.91 34.99 -10.57
N ARG A 139 3.90 35.90 -10.69
CA ARG A 139 5.10 35.65 -11.51
C ARG A 139 5.88 34.42 -11.03
N SER A 140 5.96 34.19 -9.73
CA SER A 140 6.72 33.07 -9.17
C SER A 140 6.01 31.74 -9.43
N LEU A 141 4.69 31.71 -9.26
CA LEU A 141 3.86 30.54 -9.58
C LEU A 141 3.88 30.20 -11.06
N GLU A 142 3.78 31.20 -11.94
CA GLU A 142 3.87 31.01 -13.40
C GLU A 142 5.21 30.37 -13.78
N ARG A 143 6.33 30.93 -13.30
CA ARG A 143 7.67 30.38 -13.56
C ARG A 143 7.85 28.97 -12.97
N LEU A 144 7.25 28.70 -11.82
CA LEU A 144 7.30 27.38 -11.19
C LEU A 144 6.51 26.34 -12.00
N VAL A 145 5.29 26.69 -12.44
CA VAL A 145 4.48 25.83 -13.30
C VAL A 145 5.22 25.54 -14.61
N ASP A 146 5.78 26.56 -15.26
CA ASP A 146 6.57 26.39 -16.49
C ASP A 146 7.82 25.52 -16.29
N ALA A 147 8.46 25.61 -15.12
CA ALA A 147 9.62 24.77 -14.79
C ALA A 147 9.20 23.30 -14.62
N ILE A 148 8.14 23.03 -13.85
CA ILE A 148 7.61 21.68 -13.61
C ILE A 148 7.15 21.03 -14.93
N GLN A 149 6.47 21.80 -15.80
CA GLN A 149 6.02 21.32 -17.10
C GLN A 149 7.20 20.98 -18.02
N ARG A 150 8.23 21.82 -18.06
CA ARG A 150 9.45 21.54 -18.83
C ARG A 150 10.18 20.29 -18.31
N GLU A 151 10.20 20.08 -17.00
CA GLU A 151 10.80 18.87 -16.41
C GLU A 151 10.01 17.62 -16.78
N SER A 152 8.68 17.67 -16.67
CA SER A 152 7.78 16.57 -17.04
C SER A 152 7.86 16.23 -18.53
N ASN A 153 8.18 17.22 -19.38
CA ASN A 153 8.37 17.06 -20.82
C ASN A 153 9.84 16.73 -21.20
N GLY A 154 10.75 16.54 -20.24
CA GLY A 154 12.16 16.21 -20.49
C GLY A 154 13.00 17.35 -21.09
N GLN A 155 12.56 18.60 -20.95
CA GLN A 155 13.17 19.81 -21.54
C GLN A 155 14.15 20.54 -20.62
N LEU A 156 14.43 20.01 -19.42
CA LEU A 156 15.42 20.52 -18.47
C LEU A 156 16.63 19.58 -18.40
N PRO A 157 17.87 20.10 -18.26
CA PRO A 157 19.05 19.26 -18.06
C PRO A 157 18.89 18.41 -16.81
N ALA A 158 19.24 17.13 -16.88
CA ALA A 158 19.28 16.27 -15.70
C ALA A 158 20.14 16.92 -14.61
N LEU A 159 19.60 17.04 -13.39
CA LEU A 159 20.35 17.57 -12.26
C LEU A 159 21.61 16.72 -12.03
N ALA A 160 22.77 17.35 -12.17
CA ALA A 160 24.06 16.74 -11.82
C ALA A 160 24.02 16.38 -10.32
N GLY A 161 23.91 15.08 -10.02
CA GLY A 161 23.80 14.57 -8.64
C GLY A 161 22.48 13.88 -8.30
N SER A 162 21.52 13.74 -9.23
CA SER A 162 20.49 12.72 -9.07
C SER A 162 21.15 11.34 -8.94
N PRO A 163 20.70 10.44 -8.04
CA PRO A 163 21.22 9.08 -7.99
C PRO A 163 20.95 8.43 -9.35
N GLY A 164 22.00 8.36 -10.17
CA GLY A 164 21.91 7.93 -11.55
C GLY A 164 21.41 6.49 -11.65
N SER A 165 20.62 6.22 -12.70
CA SER A 165 20.41 4.87 -13.19
C SER A 165 21.77 4.15 -13.27
N PRO A 166 21.93 2.94 -12.72
CA PRO A 166 23.23 2.29 -12.69
C PRO A 166 23.65 1.96 -14.12
N GLY A 167 24.68 2.66 -14.61
CA GLY A 167 25.40 2.29 -15.83
C GLY A 167 26.12 0.94 -15.67
N PRO A 168 26.58 0.34 -16.77
CA PRO A 168 27.22 -0.97 -16.73
C PRO A 168 28.47 -0.92 -15.85
N ARG A 169 28.59 -1.88 -14.94
CA ARG A 169 29.76 -2.04 -14.06
C ARG A 169 31.00 -2.32 -14.91
N PRO A 170 32.16 -1.69 -14.63
CA PRO A 170 33.41 -2.09 -15.26
C PRO A 170 33.90 -3.40 -14.63
N ASP A 171 34.42 -4.28 -15.48
CA ASP A 171 35.01 -5.54 -15.09
C ASP A 171 36.31 -5.31 -14.30
N GLY A 172 36.49 -6.07 -13.21
CA GLY A 172 37.83 -6.28 -12.61
C GLY A 172 38.13 -5.61 -11.27
N TRP A 173 37.15 -5.33 -10.41
CA TRP A 173 37.47 -4.90 -9.05
C TRP A 173 37.46 -6.06 -8.04
N SER A 174 38.66 -6.46 -7.62
CA SER A 174 38.96 -7.46 -6.61
C SER A 174 39.75 -6.84 -5.45
N GLY A 175 39.35 -7.16 -4.20
CA GLY A 175 40.10 -6.88 -2.98
C GLY A 175 39.74 -5.54 -2.31
N ALA A 176 39.75 -5.39 -0.99
CA ALA A 176 40.26 -6.26 0.06
C ALA A 176 39.57 -5.93 1.40
N ALA A 177 39.59 -6.92 2.28
CA ALA A 177 39.26 -6.82 3.69
C ALA A 177 40.34 -6.04 4.47
N ASP A 178 39.96 -5.52 5.63
CA ASP A 178 40.85 -5.39 6.81
C ASP A 178 40.02 -5.16 8.10
N PRO A 179 40.58 -5.39 9.30
CA PRO A 179 39.97 -6.27 10.29
C PRO A 179 39.77 -5.66 11.70
N ALA A 180 39.10 -6.45 12.55
CA ALA A 180 39.22 -6.62 14.01
C ALA A 180 39.44 -5.43 14.96
N GLY A 181 38.59 -5.37 15.99
CA GLY A 181 38.85 -4.76 17.30
C GLY A 181 37.99 -5.44 18.37
N GLU A 182 38.66 -6.00 19.39
CA GLU A 182 38.19 -6.99 20.37
C GLU A 182 37.63 -6.40 21.68
N GLY A 183 36.98 -7.26 22.49
CA GLY A 183 36.75 -7.13 23.95
C GLY A 183 35.25 -7.01 24.33
N GLU A 184 34.64 -7.78 25.23
CA GLU A 184 35.05 -8.77 26.25
C GLU A 184 33.85 -9.69 26.56
N ALA A 185 34.10 -10.87 27.15
CA ALA A 185 33.15 -11.97 27.30
C ALA A 185 32.59 -12.16 28.74
N ALA A 186 31.30 -12.53 28.78
CA ALA A 186 30.57 -13.49 29.65
C ALA A 186 30.48 -13.24 31.19
N PRO A 187 29.42 -13.77 31.87
CA PRO A 187 29.31 -15.21 32.12
C PRO A 187 27.92 -15.85 31.90
N GLU A 188 27.96 -17.16 31.61
CA GLU A 188 26.85 -18.13 31.55
C GLU A 188 26.52 -18.74 32.92
N ALA A 189 25.28 -19.26 33.07
CA ALA A 189 24.93 -20.59 33.62
C ALA A 189 23.41 -20.66 33.97
N PRO A 190 22.76 -21.84 34.12
CA PRO A 190 23.17 -23.20 33.76
C PRO A 190 22.16 -24.00 32.90
N GLU A 191 22.69 -25.07 32.28
CA GLU A 191 22.01 -26.16 31.59
C GLU A 191 21.05 -26.98 32.50
N GLN A 192 19.98 -27.50 31.91
CA GLN A 192 19.19 -28.61 32.45
C GLN A 192 19.18 -29.76 31.43
N ASP A 193 19.60 -30.94 31.90
CA ASP A 193 19.63 -32.21 31.15
C ASP A 193 18.25 -32.65 30.64
N PRO A 194 18.15 -33.26 29.43
CA PRO A 194 16.92 -33.86 28.93
C PRO A 194 16.80 -35.35 29.31
N ALA A 195 15.64 -35.76 29.80
CA ALA A 195 15.27 -37.18 29.97
C ALA A 195 14.87 -37.84 28.63
N PRO A 196 14.95 -39.18 28.50
CA PRO A 196 15.23 -39.84 27.22
C PRO A 196 14.00 -40.35 26.45
N GLY A 197 14.16 -40.42 25.12
CA GLY A 197 13.87 -41.63 24.34
C GLY A 197 12.43 -41.89 23.89
N GLY A 198 12.03 -41.32 22.75
CA GLY A 198 10.90 -41.79 21.94
C GLY A 198 11.26 -41.76 20.45
N LYS A 199 11.70 -42.89 19.90
CA LYS A 199 12.05 -43.05 18.48
C LYS A 199 10.80 -42.98 17.61
N GLY A 200 10.78 -41.99 16.71
CA GLY A 200 9.78 -41.86 15.64
C GLY A 200 10.26 -40.88 14.56
N ARG A 201 11.46 -41.07 14.02
CA ARG A 201 11.98 -40.27 12.90
C ARG A 201 11.34 -40.74 11.59
N GLY A 202 10.22 -40.13 11.22
CA GLY A 202 9.85 -39.96 9.81
C GLY A 202 10.54 -38.69 9.30
N GLY A 203 11.79 -38.83 8.83
CA GLY A 203 12.53 -37.71 8.26
C GLY A 203 11.86 -37.26 6.96
N ARG A 204 11.34 -36.03 6.93
CA ARG A 204 11.11 -35.31 5.67
C ARG A 204 12.48 -35.04 5.07
N GLU A 205 12.81 -35.73 3.98
CA GLU A 205 13.91 -35.35 3.10
C GLU A 205 13.76 -33.88 2.71
N GLY A 206 14.79 -33.08 2.99
CA GLY A 206 14.80 -31.65 2.73
C GLY A 206 14.65 -31.39 1.24
N ARG A 207 13.53 -30.75 0.85
CA ARG A 207 13.39 -30.17 -0.49
C ARG A 207 14.38 -29.02 -0.61
N SER A 208 15.52 -29.25 -1.27
CA SER A 208 16.56 -28.26 -1.52
C SER A 208 16.19 -27.34 -2.70
N GLY A 209 15.16 -26.50 -2.51
CA GLY A 209 14.73 -25.49 -3.48
C GLY A 209 14.36 -24.17 -2.78
N PRO A 210 14.29 -23.04 -3.52
CA PRO A 210 13.87 -21.76 -2.94
C PRO A 210 12.45 -21.87 -2.39
N VAL A 211 12.20 -21.27 -1.22
CA VAL A 211 10.86 -21.31 -0.62
C VAL A 211 9.88 -20.47 -1.44
N ARG A 212 8.64 -20.94 -1.55
CA ARG A 212 7.56 -20.19 -2.18
C ARG A 212 7.09 -19.07 -1.23
N LEU A 213 7.08 -17.84 -1.72
CA LEU A 213 6.65 -16.66 -0.96
C LEU A 213 5.29 -16.19 -1.44
N ALA A 214 4.54 -15.54 -0.55
CA ALA A 214 3.31 -14.85 -0.92
C ALA A 214 3.31 -13.38 -0.51
N ILE A 215 2.61 -12.58 -1.30
CA ILE A 215 2.30 -11.19 -1.01
C ILE A 215 0.78 -11.06 -0.92
N ILE A 216 0.27 -10.58 0.22
CA ILE A 216 -1.15 -10.26 0.40
C ILE A 216 -1.31 -8.74 0.39
N GLY A 217 -1.94 -8.18 -0.64
CA GLY A 217 -2.06 -6.73 -0.79
C GLY A 217 -3.14 -6.25 -1.74
N GLY A 218 -3.19 -4.93 -1.96
CA GLY A 218 -4.03 -4.31 -2.98
C GLY A 218 -3.38 -4.34 -4.37
N THR A 219 -4.14 -4.01 -5.42
CA THR A 219 -3.64 -3.98 -6.80
C THR A 219 -2.46 -3.05 -7.01
N GLY A 220 -2.30 -1.97 -6.24
CA GLY A 220 -1.15 -1.06 -6.36
C GLY A 220 0.20 -1.67 -5.93
N VAL A 221 0.19 -2.76 -5.16
CA VAL A 221 1.39 -3.50 -4.76
C VAL A 221 1.84 -4.45 -5.87
N TYR A 222 0.89 -4.92 -6.69
CA TYR A 222 1.09 -5.87 -7.76
C TYR A 222 1.22 -5.17 -9.11
N ASP A 223 2.37 -5.35 -9.75
CA ASP A 223 2.57 -4.95 -11.13
C ASP A 223 2.88 -6.22 -11.93
N PRO A 224 1.96 -6.69 -12.80
CA PRO A 224 2.19 -7.89 -13.60
C PRO A 224 3.42 -7.76 -14.51
N GLU A 225 3.88 -6.55 -14.82
CA GLU A 225 5.06 -6.33 -15.66
C GLU A 225 6.39 -6.68 -14.97
N ILE A 226 6.38 -6.89 -13.64
CA ILE A 226 7.59 -7.19 -12.86
C ILE A 226 7.80 -8.70 -12.67
N LEU A 227 6.74 -9.50 -12.83
CA LEU A 227 6.80 -10.94 -12.68
C LEU A 227 6.80 -11.60 -14.07
N ASP A 228 7.71 -12.55 -14.24
CA ASP A 228 7.72 -13.43 -15.40
C ASP A 228 6.69 -14.56 -15.19
N ASP A 229 6.23 -15.19 -16.28
CA ASP A 229 5.38 -16.39 -16.27
C ASP A 229 4.10 -16.26 -15.42
N VAL A 230 3.47 -15.08 -15.40
CA VAL A 230 2.26 -14.84 -14.59
C VAL A 230 1.10 -15.71 -15.06
N ARG A 231 0.55 -16.48 -14.12
CA ARG A 231 -0.69 -17.24 -14.28
C ARG A 231 -1.63 -17.00 -13.11
N GLU A 232 -2.93 -17.00 -13.40
CA GLU A 232 -3.96 -16.95 -12.37
C GLU A 232 -4.38 -18.37 -11.99
N GLU A 233 -4.58 -18.63 -10.70
CA GLU A 233 -5.02 -19.92 -10.18
C GLU A 233 -6.12 -19.69 -9.15
N THR A 234 -7.20 -20.46 -9.22
CA THR A 234 -8.24 -20.46 -8.19
C THR A 234 -8.17 -21.74 -7.37
N VAL A 235 -7.84 -21.61 -6.09
CA VAL A 235 -7.74 -22.72 -5.15
C VAL A 235 -9.08 -22.90 -4.45
N VAL A 236 -9.62 -24.12 -4.51
CA VAL A 236 -10.80 -24.53 -3.75
C VAL A 236 -10.34 -24.98 -2.37
N THR A 237 -10.90 -24.39 -1.32
CA THR A 237 -10.58 -24.72 0.07
C THR A 237 -11.85 -25.18 0.79
N PRO A 238 -11.74 -25.86 1.95
CA PRO A 238 -12.89 -26.19 2.80
C PRO A 238 -13.70 -24.96 3.23
N TYR A 239 -13.13 -23.75 3.12
CA TYR A 239 -13.73 -22.50 3.58
C TYR A 239 -14.24 -21.62 2.43
N GLY A 240 -14.13 -22.09 1.18
CA GLY A 240 -14.48 -21.32 -0.02
C GLY A 240 -13.32 -21.20 -1.01
N ARG A 241 -13.49 -20.35 -2.02
CA ARG A 241 -12.51 -20.15 -3.10
C ARG A 241 -11.58 -18.99 -2.80
N ALA A 242 -10.31 -19.12 -3.15
CA ALA A 242 -9.35 -18.02 -3.17
C ALA A 242 -8.65 -17.99 -4.53
N THR A 243 -8.62 -16.81 -5.16
CA THR A 243 -7.93 -16.58 -6.43
C THR A 243 -6.59 -15.92 -6.15
N VAL A 244 -5.53 -16.49 -6.72
CA VAL A 244 -4.16 -16.00 -6.61
C VAL A 244 -3.54 -15.83 -7.99
N ARG A 245 -2.48 -15.03 -8.06
CA ARG A 245 -1.59 -14.97 -9.22
C ARG A 245 -0.24 -15.51 -8.83
N ILE A 246 0.34 -16.32 -9.68
CA ILE A 246 1.64 -16.95 -9.45
C ILE A 246 2.54 -16.50 -10.59
N GLY A 247 3.71 -15.97 -10.25
CA GLY A 247 4.72 -15.57 -11.23
C GLY A 247 6.12 -15.72 -10.64
N LYS A 248 7.13 -15.35 -11.41
CA LYS A 248 8.53 -15.42 -10.99
C LYS A 248 9.17 -14.04 -10.91
N PHE A 249 9.88 -13.78 -9.83
CA PHE A 249 10.74 -12.62 -9.67
C PHE A 249 12.19 -13.08 -9.53
N ARG A 250 13.05 -12.82 -10.53
CA ARG A 250 14.45 -13.28 -10.53
C ARG A 250 14.59 -14.79 -10.25
N GLY A 251 13.71 -15.58 -10.84
CA GLY A 251 13.65 -17.04 -10.64
C GLY A 251 12.96 -17.50 -9.34
N LEU A 252 12.57 -16.59 -8.44
CA LEU A 252 11.81 -16.91 -7.23
C LEU A 252 10.31 -16.93 -7.54
N GLU A 253 9.63 -18.01 -7.20
CA GLU A 253 8.19 -18.10 -7.37
C GLU A 253 7.45 -17.32 -6.27
N VAL A 254 6.61 -16.37 -6.69
CA VAL A 254 5.86 -15.46 -5.82
C VAL A 254 4.36 -15.62 -6.09
N VAL A 255 3.60 -15.83 -5.02
CA VAL A 255 2.15 -15.92 -5.04
C VAL A 255 1.54 -14.60 -4.57
N PHE A 256 0.82 -13.90 -5.44
CA PHE A 256 0.07 -12.70 -5.07
C PHE A 256 -1.38 -13.03 -4.78
N LEU A 257 -1.89 -12.54 -3.64
CA LEU A 257 -3.29 -12.64 -3.25
C LEU A 257 -3.87 -11.25 -3.01
N ALA A 258 -4.92 -10.91 -3.77
CA ALA A 258 -5.63 -9.64 -3.59
C ALA A 258 -6.64 -9.76 -2.44
N ARG A 259 -6.31 -9.16 -1.28
CA ARG A 259 -7.12 -9.31 -0.05
C ARG A 259 -8.60 -8.92 -0.25
N HIS A 260 -8.83 -7.86 -1.00
CA HIS A 260 -10.16 -7.28 -1.27
C HIS A 260 -10.77 -7.77 -2.59
N GLY A 261 -10.23 -8.85 -3.17
CA GLY A 261 -10.60 -9.32 -4.51
C GLY A 261 -10.12 -8.39 -5.63
N ALA A 262 -10.36 -8.81 -6.88
CA ALA A 262 -10.11 -7.98 -8.04
C ALA A 262 -11.00 -6.73 -7.99
N GLY A 263 -10.41 -5.55 -8.24
CA GLY A 263 -11.13 -4.28 -8.21
C GLY A 263 -11.51 -3.75 -6.82
N HIS A 264 -10.99 -4.33 -5.73
CA HIS A 264 -11.23 -3.87 -4.34
C HIS A 264 -12.72 -3.90 -3.92
N THR A 265 -13.44 -4.95 -4.34
CA THR A 265 -14.90 -5.07 -4.16
C THR A 265 -15.33 -5.67 -2.82
N VAL A 266 -14.42 -6.31 -2.08
CA VAL A 266 -14.73 -7.00 -0.82
C VAL A 266 -14.31 -6.13 0.38
N PRO A 267 -15.23 -5.66 1.23
CA PRO A 267 -14.87 -4.85 2.41
C PRO A 267 -14.21 -5.70 3.50
N PRO A 268 -13.46 -5.09 4.46
CA PRO A 268 -12.65 -5.81 5.44
C PRO A 268 -13.36 -6.92 6.24
N HIS A 269 -14.60 -6.67 6.64
CA HIS A 269 -15.44 -7.58 7.43
C HIS A 269 -16.07 -8.73 6.61
N LYS A 270 -15.93 -8.72 5.28
CA LYS A 270 -16.43 -9.77 4.37
C LYS A 270 -15.31 -10.57 3.71
N ILE A 271 -14.04 -10.25 4.00
CA ILE A 271 -12.91 -11.03 3.48
C ILE A 271 -12.97 -12.44 4.04
N ASN A 272 -12.79 -13.43 3.15
CA ASN A 272 -12.69 -14.82 3.55
C ASN A 272 -11.24 -15.17 3.93
N TYR A 273 -10.82 -14.73 5.12
CA TYR A 273 -9.44 -14.92 5.59
C TYR A 273 -9.03 -16.39 5.68
N ARG A 274 -9.96 -17.29 6.07
CA ARG A 274 -9.71 -18.73 6.12
C ARG A 274 -9.38 -19.30 4.75
N ALA A 275 -10.19 -19.00 3.72
CA ALA A 275 -9.92 -19.46 2.37
C ALA A 275 -8.59 -18.91 1.84
N ASN A 276 -8.31 -17.63 2.09
CA ASN A 276 -7.07 -16.99 1.65
C ASN A 276 -5.82 -17.67 2.25
N ILE A 277 -5.77 -17.79 3.58
CA ILE A 277 -4.60 -18.37 4.26
C ILE A 277 -4.47 -19.87 3.96
N TYR A 278 -5.59 -20.61 3.94
CA TYR A 278 -5.57 -22.03 3.59
C TYR A 278 -5.03 -22.24 2.18
N ALA A 279 -5.46 -21.45 1.20
CA ALA A 279 -4.99 -21.56 -0.17
C ALA A 279 -3.48 -21.32 -0.28
N LEU A 280 -2.93 -20.32 0.40
CA LEU A 280 -1.48 -20.09 0.42
C LEU A 280 -0.73 -21.28 1.03
N ALA A 281 -1.23 -21.83 2.14
CA ALA A 281 -0.63 -23.01 2.74
C ALA A 281 -0.73 -24.26 1.83
N ALA A 282 -1.85 -24.45 1.12
CA ALA A 282 -2.08 -25.56 0.19
C ALA A 282 -1.19 -25.47 -1.05
N LEU A 283 -0.83 -24.25 -1.45
CA LEU A 283 0.17 -23.96 -2.47
C LEU A 283 1.61 -24.13 -1.96
N GLY A 284 1.83 -24.52 -0.70
CA GLY A 284 3.18 -24.73 -0.16
C GLY A 284 3.96 -23.44 0.12
N VAL A 285 3.27 -22.31 0.24
CA VAL A 285 3.89 -21.05 0.69
C VAL A 285 4.49 -21.24 2.08
N ARG A 286 5.66 -20.65 2.33
CA ARG A 286 6.30 -20.67 3.67
C ARG A 286 6.38 -19.28 4.31
N ARG A 287 6.43 -18.22 3.49
CA ARG A 287 6.56 -16.83 3.95
C ARG A 287 5.49 -15.96 3.30
N VAL A 288 4.87 -15.08 4.08
CA VAL A 288 3.82 -14.17 3.66
C VAL A 288 4.20 -12.74 4.07
N ILE A 289 4.22 -11.83 3.10
CA ILE A 289 4.29 -10.39 3.33
C ILE A 289 2.92 -9.80 3.05
N ALA A 290 2.24 -9.35 4.10
CA ALA A 290 1.00 -8.62 3.98
C ALA A 290 1.26 -7.11 3.94
N THR A 291 0.43 -6.36 3.21
CA THR A 291 0.42 -4.90 3.24
C THR A 291 -0.89 -4.39 3.80
N ALA A 292 -0.87 -3.36 4.63
CA ALA A 292 -2.06 -2.72 5.17
C ALA A 292 -1.96 -1.19 5.07
N ALA A 293 -3.04 -0.54 4.64
CA ALA A 293 -3.22 0.90 4.79
C ALA A 293 -3.72 1.18 6.21
N VAL A 294 -3.06 2.10 6.94
CA VAL A 294 -3.38 2.39 8.34
C VAL A 294 -3.45 3.89 8.63
N GLY A 295 -4.27 4.24 9.61
CA GLY A 295 -4.17 5.52 10.31
C GLY A 295 -3.11 5.43 11.41
N SER A 296 -2.35 6.50 11.60
CA SER A 296 -1.39 6.61 12.70
C SER A 296 -2.03 7.18 13.96
N LEU A 297 -1.72 6.58 15.11
CA LEU A 297 -2.03 7.09 16.45
C LEU A 297 -0.84 7.87 17.04
N ARG A 298 0.29 7.95 16.33
CA ARG A 298 1.55 8.57 16.78
C ARG A 298 1.98 9.68 15.84
N GLN A 299 2.31 10.86 16.37
CA GLN A 299 2.81 11.96 15.54
C GLN A 299 4.09 11.59 14.76
N ALA A 300 4.96 10.76 15.35
CA ALA A 300 6.20 10.31 14.73
C ALA A 300 6.01 9.46 13.46
N PHE A 301 4.85 8.81 13.29
CA PHE A 301 4.54 8.03 12.09
C PHE A 301 3.62 8.86 11.20
N GLY A 302 4.21 9.67 10.32
CA GLY A 302 3.46 10.49 9.38
C GLY A 302 3.02 9.73 8.13
N PRO A 303 2.10 10.29 7.31
CA PRO A 303 1.72 9.71 6.03
C PRO A 303 2.93 9.42 5.13
N GLY A 304 2.97 8.23 4.54
CA GLY A 304 4.09 7.73 3.74
C GLY A 304 5.12 6.89 4.52
N HIS A 305 5.07 6.92 5.87
CA HIS A 305 5.93 6.10 6.72
C HIS A 305 5.50 4.63 6.68
N PHE A 306 6.46 3.71 6.70
CA PHE A 306 6.21 2.27 6.80
C PHE A 306 6.51 1.78 8.21
N VAL A 307 5.59 1.03 8.80
CA VAL A 307 5.77 0.38 10.09
C VAL A 307 5.67 -1.13 9.92
N LEU A 308 6.69 -1.85 10.37
CA LEU A 308 6.72 -3.31 10.38
C LEU A 308 6.11 -3.78 11.69
N VAL A 309 4.83 -4.13 11.63
CA VAL A 309 3.99 -4.43 12.80
C VAL A 309 4.57 -5.60 13.59
N ASP A 310 4.54 -5.49 14.91
CA ASP A 310 5.05 -6.53 15.82
C ASP A 310 4.04 -7.04 16.83
N GLN A 311 3.00 -6.27 17.10
CA GLN A 311 1.93 -6.61 18.02
C GLN A 311 0.59 -6.12 17.47
N PHE A 312 -0.50 -6.65 18.01
CA PHE A 312 -1.84 -6.18 17.68
C PHE A 312 -2.77 -6.12 18.89
N LEU A 313 -3.80 -5.26 18.78
CA LEU A 313 -4.98 -5.28 19.65
C LEU A 313 -6.20 -5.60 18.78
N ASP A 314 -6.96 -6.62 19.14
CA ASP A 314 -8.12 -7.07 18.36
C ASP A 314 -9.43 -6.44 18.88
N PHE A 315 -10.02 -5.58 18.06
CA PHE A 315 -11.34 -4.99 18.27
C PHE A 315 -12.34 -5.39 17.15
N THR A 316 -12.01 -6.45 16.41
CA THR A 316 -12.95 -7.10 15.50
C THR A 316 -14.01 -7.87 16.29
N ARG A 317 -15.14 -8.17 15.66
CA ARG A 317 -16.37 -8.64 16.33
C ARG A 317 -17.06 -9.76 15.56
N ASN A 318 -17.07 -9.70 14.23
CA ASN A 318 -17.95 -10.53 13.40
C ASN A 318 -17.18 -11.47 12.46
N ARG A 319 -15.91 -11.75 12.74
CA ARG A 319 -15.01 -12.51 11.87
C ARG A 319 -14.74 -13.88 12.45
N VAL A 320 -14.72 -14.90 11.59
CA VAL A 320 -14.23 -16.22 11.99
C VAL A 320 -12.72 -16.19 12.06
N SER A 321 -12.15 -16.45 13.24
CA SER A 321 -10.75 -16.19 13.56
C SER A 321 -9.85 -17.42 13.72
N THR A 322 -10.40 -18.63 13.56
CA THR A 322 -9.67 -19.90 13.68
C THR A 322 -10.10 -20.92 12.62
N PHE A 323 -9.22 -21.86 12.31
CA PHE A 323 -9.54 -23.08 11.57
C PHE A 323 -10.14 -24.19 12.45
N PHE A 324 -10.09 -24.06 13.79
CA PHE A 324 -10.39 -25.10 14.77
C PHE A 324 -11.64 -24.76 15.59
N GLU A 325 -12.82 -24.99 15.00
CA GLU A 325 -14.12 -24.66 15.62
C GLU A 325 -14.68 -25.78 16.52
N GLY A 326 -13.85 -26.73 16.96
CA GLY A 326 -14.28 -27.92 17.69
C GLY A 326 -14.67 -29.09 16.78
N GLY A 327 -15.33 -30.10 17.34
CA GLY A 327 -15.70 -31.32 16.60
C GLY A 327 -14.49 -32.10 16.10
N GLU A 328 -14.55 -32.59 14.84
CA GLU A 328 -13.45 -33.34 14.22
C GLU A 328 -12.18 -32.51 14.02
N ALA A 329 -12.30 -31.19 13.86
CA ALA A 329 -11.15 -30.30 13.77
C ALA A 329 -10.42 -30.18 15.12
N GLY A 330 -11.11 -30.42 16.23
CA GLY A 330 -10.56 -30.25 17.58
C GLY A 330 -10.46 -28.79 18.02
N VAL A 331 -9.71 -28.56 19.10
CA VAL A 331 -9.51 -27.24 19.73
C VAL A 331 -8.02 -26.90 19.72
N VAL A 332 -7.69 -25.68 19.29
CA VAL A 332 -6.32 -25.18 19.26
C VAL A 332 -6.25 -23.81 19.95
N HIS A 333 -5.32 -23.67 20.88
CA HIS A 333 -4.98 -22.40 21.51
C HIS A 333 -3.61 -21.97 20.99
N ILE A 334 -3.60 -21.25 19.86
CA ILE A 334 -2.37 -20.87 19.19
C ILE A 334 -1.65 -19.75 19.96
N ASP A 335 -0.36 -19.93 20.22
CA ASP A 335 0.47 -18.90 20.85
C ASP A 335 0.82 -17.79 19.84
N VAL A 336 0.38 -16.58 20.17
CA VAL A 336 0.57 -15.33 19.44
C VAL A 336 1.36 -14.29 20.24
N THR A 337 2.14 -14.71 21.25
CA THR A 337 3.05 -13.82 22.01
C THR A 337 3.98 -13.04 21.07
N GLU A 338 4.46 -13.69 20.01
CA GLU A 338 5.18 -13.08 18.88
C GLU A 338 4.40 -13.36 17.59
N PRO A 339 3.40 -12.53 17.26
CA PRO A 339 2.44 -12.85 16.19
C PRO A 339 3.02 -12.67 14.79
N TYR A 340 4.02 -11.78 14.64
CA TYR A 340 4.67 -11.49 13.37
C TYR A 340 6.10 -12.02 13.34
N CYS A 341 6.51 -12.55 12.19
CA CYS A 341 7.81 -13.18 12.00
C CYS A 341 8.96 -12.16 12.14
N PRO A 342 9.86 -12.30 13.13
CA PRO A 342 10.95 -11.35 13.35
C PRO A 342 11.97 -11.34 12.20
N GLU A 343 12.18 -12.49 11.56
CA GLU A 343 13.12 -12.62 10.44
C GLU A 343 12.62 -11.85 9.20
N ILE A 344 11.33 -11.99 8.84
CA ILE A 344 10.77 -11.23 7.71
C ILE A 344 10.87 -9.73 7.98
N ARG A 345 10.52 -9.30 9.20
CA ARG A 345 10.62 -7.89 9.61
C ARG A 345 12.05 -7.37 9.55
N SER A 346 13.04 -8.13 10.03
CA SER A 346 14.46 -7.73 9.97
C SER A 346 14.94 -7.53 8.53
N HIS A 347 14.58 -8.43 7.62
CA HIS A 347 14.94 -8.28 6.20
C HIS A 347 14.25 -7.10 5.52
N LEU A 348 12.99 -6.82 5.88
CA LEU A 348 12.27 -5.63 5.41
C LEU A 348 12.90 -4.34 5.95
N GLU A 349 13.31 -4.32 7.22
CA GLU A 349 14.01 -3.18 7.80
C GLU A 349 15.35 -2.91 7.08
N ALA A 350 16.13 -3.97 6.83
CA ALA A 350 17.39 -3.87 6.08
C ALA A 350 17.17 -3.36 4.65
N ALA A 351 16.12 -3.86 3.97
CA ALA A 351 15.73 -3.36 2.65
C ALA A 351 15.33 -1.88 2.68
N GLY A 352 14.57 -1.46 3.70
CA GLY A 352 14.20 -0.06 3.92
C GLY A 352 15.42 0.85 4.08
N LYS A 353 16.38 0.44 4.91
CA LYS A 353 17.66 1.14 5.12
C LYS A 353 18.44 1.28 3.81
N ALA A 354 18.57 0.20 3.04
CA ALA A 354 19.27 0.21 1.75
C ALA A 354 18.62 1.16 0.72
N LEU A 355 17.30 1.32 0.78
CA LEU A 355 16.54 2.20 -0.13
C LEU A 355 16.40 3.64 0.38
N GLY A 356 16.85 3.95 1.61
CA GLY A 356 16.64 5.24 2.26
C GLY A 356 15.16 5.55 2.55
N LEU A 357 14.34 4.52 2.77
CA LEU A 357 12.91 4.66 3.03
C LEU A 357 12.63 4.86 4.54
N PRO A 358 11.62 5.65 4.92
CA PRO A 358 11.21 5.82 6.30
C PRO A 358 10.50 4.57 6.81
N VAL A 359 11.27 3.66 7.41
CA VAL A 359 10.78 2.39 7.95
C VAL A 359 11.06 2.31 9.44
N THR A 360 10.03 2.02 10.24
CA THR A 360 10.15 1.67 11.66
C THR A 360 9.86 0.19 11.85
N ASN A 361 10.73 -0.51 12.58
CA ASN A 361 10.50 -1.90 12.95
C ASN A 361 9.93 -1.97 14.38
N GLY A 362 8.65 -2.34 14.49
CA GLY A 362 7.90 -2.33 15.75
C GLY A 362 6.75 -1.32 15.73
N GLY A 363 5.58 -1.77 16.21
CA GLY A 363 4.35 -0.97 16.28
C GLY A 363 3.13 -1.84 16.54
N VAL A 364 2.28 -1.40 17.47
CA VAL A 364 1.05 -2.08 17.87
C VAL A 364 -0.10 -1.70 16.94
N TYR A 365 -0.60 -2.66 16.17
CA TYR A 365 -1.72 -2.50 15.25
C TYR A 365 -3.05 -2.73 15.95
N VAL A 366 -3.90 -1.71 16.03
CA VAL A 366 -5.28 -1.85 16.49
C VAL A 366 -6.17 -2.25 15.31
N CYS A 367 -6.68 -3.48 15.35
CA CYS A 367 -7.54 -4.00 14.29
C CYS A 367 -9.01 -3.78 14.63
N THR A 368 -9.66 -2.88 13.90
CA THR A 368 -11.10 -2.59 14.03
C THR A 368 -11.92 -3.34 12.98
N GLU A 369 -13.22 -3.44 13.20
CA GLU A 369 -14.12 -4.17 12.30
C GLU A 369 -14.28 -3.47 10.93
N GLY A 370 -14.34 -2.13 10.91
CA GLY A 370 -14.81 -1.38 9.74
C GLY A 370 -16.30 -1.63 9.41
N PRO A 371 -16.81 -1.20 8.23
CA PRO A 371 -16.11 -0.42 7.22
C PRO A 371 -16.08 1.10 7.52
N ARG A 372 -16.80 1.56 8.56
CA ARG A 372 -16.67 2.94 9.01
C ARG A 372 -15.27 3.18 9.57
N PHE A 373 -14.80 4.41 9.46
CA PHE A 373 -13.69 4.87 10.30
C PHE A 373 -14.12 5.01 11.76
N GLU A 374 -13.12 5.09 12.62
CA GLU A 374 -13.22 5.25 14.05
C GLU A 374 -13.70 6.67 14.40
N THR A 375 -14.38 6.79 15.54
CA THR A 375 -14.64 8.08 16.15
C THR A 375 -13.37 8.61 16.83
N PRO A 376 -13.21 9.93 17.02
CA PRO A 376 -12.10 10.47 17.80
C PRO A 376 -12.03 9.94 19.24
N ALA A 377 -13.16 9.52 19.81
CA ALA A 377 -13.18 8.91 21.15
C ALA A 377 -12.57 7.51 21.14
N GLU A 378 -12.87 6.69 20.14
CA GLU A 378 -12.25 5.37 19.94
C GLU A 378 -10.74 5.52 19.70
N ILE A 379 -10.33 6.47 18.86
CA ILE A 379 -8.91 6.76 18.59
C ILE A 379 -8.14 7.08 19.88
N ARG A 380 -8.66 7.99 20.72
CA ARG A 380 -8.04 8.31 22.02
C ARG A 380 -8.00 7.13 22.97
N MET A 381 -9.02 6.26 22.93
CA MET A 381 -9.02 5.03 23.73
C MET A 381 -7.90 4.09 23.25
N PHE A 382 -7.79 3.86 21.94
CA PHE A 382 -6.78 2.98 21.36
C PHE A 382 -5.36 3.44 21.66
N GLU A 383 -5.09 4.74 21.55
CA GLU A 383 -3.80 5.33 21.94
C GLU A 383 -3.47 5.05 23.42
N ARG A 384 -4.45 5.24 24.33
CA ARG A 384 -4.27 4.96 25.78
C ARG A 384 -4.07 3.48 26.09
N LEU A 385 -4.58 2.58 25.26
CA LEU A 385 -4.35 1.14 25.37
C LEU A 385 -3.01 0.71 24.77
N GLY A 386 -2.20 1.65 24.28
CA GLY A 386 -0.88 1.38 23.71
C GLY A 386 -0.88 1.09 22.21
N GLY A 387 -1.98 1.38 21.51
CA GLY A 387 -2.03 1.29 20.04
C GLY A 387 -1.17 2.36 19.38
N ASP A 388 -0.43 1.98 18.33
CA ASP A 388 0.37 2.90 17.52
C ASP A 388 -0.26 3.18 16.15
N LEU A 389 -1.01 2.22 15.64
CA LEU A 389 -1.65 2.24 14.34
C LEU A 389 -3.09 1.75 14.47
N VAL A 390 -3.95 2.15 13.54
CA VAL A 390 -5.31 1.63 13.42
C VAL A 390 -5.61 1.24 11.97
N GLY A 391 -6.23 0.08 11.80
CA GLY A 391 -6.71 -0.36 10.49
C GLY A 391 -7.62 -1.57 10.62
N MET A 392 -7.95 -2.21 9.51
CA MET A 392 -9.09 -3.15 9.48
C MET A 392 -8.76 -4.59 9.04
N THR A 393 -7.53 -4.94 8.67
CA THR A 393 -7.27 -6.21 7.93
C THR A 393 -6.23 -7.15 8.54
N SER A 394 -5.43 -6.73 9.53
CA SER A 394 -4.37 -7.61 10.06
C SER A 394 -4.90 -8.80 10.86
N VAL A 395 -6.09 -8.69 11.47
CA VAL A 395 -6.72 -9.75 12.27
C VAL A 395 -8.04 -10.14 11.61
N PRO A 396 -8.35 -11.44 11.39
CA PRO A 396 -7.64 -12.63 11.88
C PRO A 396 -6.52 -13.16 10.97
N GLU A 397 -6.11 -12.42 9.93
CA GLU A 397 -5.14 -12.90 8.94
C GLU A 397 -3.82 -13.42 9.56
N VAL A 398 -3.25 -12.67 10.52
CA VAL A 398 -2.03 -13.06 11.24
C VAL A 398 -2.21 -14.32 12.10
N VAL A 399 -3.37 -14.46 12.75
CA VAL A 399 -3.69 -15.60 13.63
C VAL A 399 -3.83 -16.87 12.81
N LEU A 400 -4.58 -16.79 11.71
CA LEU A 400 -4.76 -17.91 10.79
C LEU A 400 -3.43 -18.30 10.13
N ALA A 401 -2.58 -17.34 9.76
CA ALA A 401 -1.25 -17.63 9.22
C ALA A 401 -0.38 -18.42 10.23
N ARG A 402 -0.50 -18.09 11.53
CA ARG A 402 0.17 -18.82 12.61
C ARG A 402 -0.36 -20.26 12.74
N GLU A 403 -1.67 -20.43 12.73
CA GLU A 403 -2.31 -21.76 12.72
C GLU A 403 -1.91 -22.61 11.50
N ALA A 404 -1.70 -21.97 10.35
CA ALA A 404 -1.21 -22.61 9.13
C ALA A 404 0.31 -22.86 9.10
N GLY A 405 1.05 -22.42 10.12
CA GLY A 405 2.51 -22.54 10.20
C GLY A 405 3.25 -21.75 9.12
N LEU A 406 2.68 -20.61 8.71
CA LEU A 406 3.27 -19.67 7.77
C LEU A 406 4.07 -18.59 8.54
N CYS A 407 5.25 -18.25 8.05
CA CYS A 407 5.95 -17.05 8.52
C CYS A 407 5.23 -15.82 7.96
N TYR A 408 4.68 -14.97 8.80
CA TYR A 408 3.84 -13.85 8.36
C TYR A 408 4.34 -12.52 8.92
N ALA A 409 4.39 -11.47 8.10
CA ALA A 409 4.65 -10.10 8.55
C ALA A 409 3.75 -9.11 7.83
N THR A 410 3.41 -8.01 8.49
CA THR A 410 2.64 -6.91 7.89
C THR A 410 3.51 -5.66 7.74
N ILE A 411 3.57 -5.13 6.52
CA ILE A 411 4.03 -3.76 6.26
C ILE A 411 2.80 -2.84 6.33
N ALA A 412 2.71 -2.06 7.39
CA ALA A 412 1.69 -1.05 7.53
C ALA A 412 2.18 0.26 6.90
N MET A 413 1.50 0.73 5.85
CA MET A 413 1.74 2.03 5.26
C MET A 413 0.80 3.04 5.90
N VAL A 414 1.38 4.02 6.60
CA VAL A 414 0.60 5.12 7.18
C VAL A 414 0.07 5.99 6.05
N THR A 415 -1.25 6.13 5.98
CA THR A 415 -1.90 6.97 4.96
C THR A 415 -2.48 8.26 5.53
N ASN A 416 -2.69 8.31 6.84
CA ASN A 416 -3.28 9.45 7.52
C ASN A 416 -2.91 9.43 9.00
N TYR A 417 -3.15 10.54 9.68
CA TYR A 417 -3.31 10.53 11.13
C TYR A 417 -4.77 10.23 11.44
N ALA A 418 -5.01 9.26 12.31
CA ALA A 418 -6.35 8.75 12.60
C ALA A 418 -7.32 9.86 13.06
N ALA A 419 -8.62 9.55 13.04
CA ALA A 419 -9.68 10.53 13.29
C ALA A 419 -9.45 11.38 14.55
N GLY A 420 -9.46 12.70 14.38
CA GLY A 420 -9.33 13.66 15.49
C GLY A 420 -7.90 14.05 15.86
N ILE A 421 -6.86 13.50 15.21
CA ILE A 421 -5.46 13.86 15.49
C ILE A 421 -5.02 15.08 14.66
N SER A 422 -5.32 15.11 13.36
CA SER A 422 -4.91 16.20 12.45
C SER A 422 -5.86 17.42 12.47
N GLY A 423 -6.95 17.36 13.24
CA GLY A 423 -8.01 18.38 13.25
C GLY A 423 -8.87 18.43 11.98
N GLN A 424 -8.59 17.58 10.98
CA GLN A 424 -9.32 17.50 9.70
C GLN A 424 -10.17 16.23 9.63
N PRO A 425 -11.33 16.26 8.93
CA PRO A 425 -12.10 15.05 8.68
C PRO A 425 -11.30 14.05 7.83
N LEU A 426 -11.25 12.79 8.28
CA LEU A 426 -10.61 11.71 7.54
C LEU A 426 -11.46 11.32 6.33
N THR A 427 -10.84 11.19 5.15
CA THR A 427 -11.55 10.70 3.96
C THR A 427 -10.89 9.45 3.37
N HIS A 428 -11.70 8.62 2.70
CA HIS A 428 -11.16 7.48 1.96
C HIS A 428 -10.26 7.92 0.78
N GLU A 429 -10.53 9.10 0.21
CA GLU A 429 -9.73 9.70 -0.87
C GLU A 429 -8.28 9.97 -0.43
N GLU A 430 -8.06 10.51 0.78
CA GLU A 430 -6.71 10.73 1.33
C GLU A 430 -5.93 9.42 1.44
N VAL A 431 -6.62 8.32 1.78
CA VAL A 431 -6.01 6.99 1.80
C VAL A 431 -5.56 6.57 0.40
N LEU A 432 -6.40 6.76 -0.62
CA LEU A 432 -6.09 6.42 -2.01
C LEU A 432 -4.95 7.26 -2.58
N GLU A 433 -4.92 8.56 -2.29
CA GLU A 433 -3.86 9.48 -2.73
C GLU A 433 -2.49 9.04 -2.20
N ILE A 434 -2.38 8.75 -0.90
CA ILE A 434 -1.10 8.29 -0.32
C ILE A 434 -0.75 6.88 -0.81
N MET A 435 -1.73 5.99 -0.96
CA MET A 435 -1.51 4.67 -1.56
C MET A 435 -0.92 4.76 -2.97
N ALA A 436 -1.44 5.68 -3.80
CA ALA A 436 -0.93 5.92 -5.15
C ALA A 436 0.48 6.53 -5.12
N ALA A 437 0.68 7.58 -4.31
CA ALA A 437 1.96 8.28 -4.22
C ALA A 437 3.10 7.42 -3.64
N ASN A 438 2.79 6.53 -2.70
CA ASN A 438 3.78 5.76 -1.96
C ASN A 438 3.77 4.25 -2.30
N GLY A 439 2.88 3.82 -3.21
CA GLY A 439 2.80 2.44 -3.70
C GLY A 439 4.09 1.98 -4.38
N THR A 440 4.76 2.86 -5.12
CA THR A 440 6.07 2.60 -5.73
C THR A 440 7.14 2.28 -4.69
N ASN A 441 7.17 3.01 -3.58
CA ASN A 441 8.13 2.77 -2.50
C ASN A 441 7.83 1.48 -1.75
N LEU A 442 6.55 1.18 -1.49
CA LEU A 442 6.12 -0.08 -0.89
C LEU A 442 6.56 -1.27 -1.76
N ARG A 443 6.38 -1.15 -3.07
CA ARG A 443 6.80 -2.17 -4.02
C ARG A 443 8.32 -2.35 -4.03
N ARG A 444 9.08 -1.24 -4.11
CA ARG A 444 10.55 -1.29 -4.03
C ARG A 444 11.02 -1.97 -2.75
N LEU A 445 10.41 -1.65 -1.61
CA LEU A 445 10.71 -2.27 -0.31
C LEU A 445 10.52 -3.79 -0.34
N ILE A 446 9.38 -4.26 -0.86
CA ILE A 446 9.08 -5.70 -0.94
C ILE A 446 10.07 -6.40 -1.89
N LEU A 447 10.25 -5.87 -3.09
CA LEU A 447 11.12 -6.48 -4.11
C LEU A 447 12.60 -6.53 -3.68
N GLU A 448 13.07 -5.51 -2.96
CA GLU A 448 14.40 -5.49 -2.37
C GLU A 448 14.54 -6.54 -1.26
N ALA A 449 13.48 -6.81 -0.48
CA ALA A 449 13.50 -7.82 0.56
C ALA A 449 13.38 -9.27 0.02
N LEU A 450 12.69 -9.51 -1.11
CA LEU A 450 12.39 -10.84 -1.62
C LEU A 450 13.62 -11.77 -1.74
N PRO A 451 14.76 -11.36 -2.34
CA PRO A 451 15.94 -12.22 -2.43
C PRO A 451 16.49 -12.67 -1.08
N ARG A 452 16.36 -11.84 -0.04
CA ARG A 452 16.80 -12.14 1.34
C ARG A 452 15.89 -13.18 2.01
N LEU A 453 14.68 -13.38 1.48
CA LEU A 453 13.65 -14.26 2.04
C LEU A 453 13.52 -15.60 1.30
N ALA A 454 14.36 -15.84 0.28
CA ALA A 454 14.31 -17.04 -0.56
C ALA A 454 14.78 -18.33 0.13
N ALA A 455 15.54 -18.20 1.22
CA ALA A 455 16.03 -19.33 1.99
C ALA A 455 14.95 -19.93 2.92
N GLU A 456 15.17 -21.17 3.37
CA GLU A 456 14.33 -21.80 4.40
C GLU A 456 14.31 -20.94 5.67
N PRO A 457 13.15 -20.76 6.34
CA PRO A 457 13.07 -19.93 7.53
C PRO A 457 13.86 -20.53 8.70
N THR A 458 14.69 -19.71 9.32
CA THR A 458 15.46 -20.07 10.53
C THR A 458 14.87 -19.45 11.80
N CYS A 459 13.75 -18.74 11.67
CA CYS A 459 13.08 -18.07 12.77
C CYS A 459 12.32 -19.03 13.71
N PRO A 460 11.91 -18.53 14.90
CA PRO A 460 11.10 -19.31 15.84
C PRO A 460 9.78 -19.84 15.26
N CYS A 461 9.26 -19.24 14.19
CA CYS A 461 8.07 -19.73 13.50
C CYS A 461 8.29 -21.10 12.86
N ALA A 462 9.51 -21.38 12.37
CA ALA A 462 9.84 -22.67 11.75
C ALA A 462 9.98 -23.82 12.76
N ALA A 463 10.38 -23.49 14.00
CA ALA A 463 10.50 -24.45 15.08
C ALA A 463 9.14 -24.91 15.65
N ARG A 464 8.04 -24.23 15.29
CA ARG A 464 6.69 -24.53 15.78
C ARG A 464 5.92 -25.34 14.73
N PRO A 465 5.45 -26.57 15.06
CA PRO A 465 4.66 -27.34 14.11
C PRO A 465 3.33 -26.64 13.82
N ALA A 466 2.93 -26.62 12.55
CA ALA A 466 1.63 -26.12 12.13
C ALA A 466 0.53 -27.04 12.70
N PRO A 467 -0.43 -26.54 13.48
CA PRO A 467 -1.58 -27.35 13.88
C PRO A 467 -2.48 -27.69 12.69
N LEU A 468 -2.60 -26.79 11.71
CA LEU A 468 -3.42 -27.01 10.53
C LEU A 468 -2.77 -28.03 9.60
N LYS A 469 -3.50 -29.12 9.32
CA LYS A 469 -3.13 -30.08 8.28
C LYS A 469 -3.77 -29.65 6.97
N VAL A 470 -2.93 -29.30 6.01
CA VAL A 470 -3.37 -28.81 4.70
C VAL A 470 -3.14 -29.90 3.65
N ALA A 471 -4.17 -30.21 2.86
CA ALA A 471 -4.00 -31.05 1.69
C ALA A 471 -3.30 -30.23 0.59
N ALA A 472 -2.31 -30.82 -0.07
CA ALA A 472 -1.65 -30.14 -1.18
C ALA A 472 -2.69 -29.86 -2.29
N ALA A 473 -2.65 -28.66 -2.87
CA ALA A 473 -3.50 -28.34 -4.01
C ALA A 473 -3.15 -29.29 -5.18
N THR A 474 -4.06 -30.20 -5.52
CA THR A 474 -3.95 -31.04 -6.72
C THR A 474 -4.41 -30.19 -7.91
N GLY A 475 -3.48 -29.80 -8.77
CA GLY A 475 -3.83 -29.17 -10.04
C GLY A 475 -4.56 -30.18 -10.94
N GLY A 476 -5.78 -29.88 -11.37
CA GLY A 476 -6.50 -30.66 -12.36
C GLY A 476 -8.02 -30.56 -12.22
N GLU A 477 -8.68 -30.20 -13.31
CA GLU A 477 -10.13 -30.17 -13.48
C GLU A 477 -10.76 -31.55 -13.23
N GLU A 478 -11.70 -31.63 -12.30
CA GLU A 478 -12.83 -32.57 -12.42
C GLU A 478 -14.11 -31.75 -12.46
N GLU A 479 -14.54 -31.46 -13.68
CA GLU A 479 -15.90 -31.07 -13.98
C GLU A 479 -16.83 -32.21 -13.53
N PRO A 480 -17.94 -31.93 -12.82
CA PRO A 480 -18.85 -32.98 -12.40
C PRO A 480 -19.44 -33.63 -13.66
N ARG A 481 -19.16 -34.93 -13.87
CA ARG A 481 -19.83 -35.71 -14.91
C ARG A 481 -21.36 -35.73 -14.66
N PRO A 482 -22.16 -35.73 -15.73
CA PRO A 482 -23.60 -35.41 -15.69
C PRO A 482 -24.44 -36.34 -14.82
#